data_AF-A0A396GV27-F1
#
_entry.id   AF-A0A396GV27-F1
#
_cell.length_a   1.000
_cell.length_b   1.000
_cell.length_c   1.000
_cell.angle_alpha   90.00
_cell.angle_beta   90.00
_cell.angle_gamma   90.00
#
_symmetry.space_group_name_H-M   'P 1'
#
loop_
_entity.id
_entity.type
_entity.pdbx_description
1 polymer ?
#
loop_
_entity_poly.entity_id
_entity_poly.type
_entity_poly.pdbx_seq_one_letter_code
_entity_poly.pdbx_strand_id
1 'polypeptide(L)' 'MNGEMVNKESRGISRYITQKNRHNTPSRLKLRKFCPFCCKHTIQVEIKK' A
#
# COMPACT_ATOMS: atom_id res chain seq x y z
N MET A 1 -13.57 -1.53 -13.96
CA MET A 1 -12.61 -0.44 -13.66
C MET A 1 -11.50 -0.99 -12.75
N ASN A 2 -10.61 -1.83 -13.25
CA ASN A 2 -9.49 -2.36 -12.46
C ASN A 2 -8.22 -2.10 -13.26
N GLY A 3 -7.57 -0.96 -12.96
CA GLY A 3 -6.29 -0.60 -13.55
C GLY A 3 -5.18 -1.44 -12.94
N GLU A 4 -5.04 -2.67 -13.42
CA GLU A 4 -3.81 -3.44 -13.24
C GLU A 4 -2.70 -2.78 -14.06
N MET A 5 -1.98 -1.86 -13.43
CA MET A 5 -0.74 -1.31 -13.98
C MET A 5 0.40 -2.30 -13.71
N VAL A 6 0.31 -3.48 -14.32
CA VAL A 6 1.40 -4.44 -14.39
C VAL A 6 2.30 -4.01 -15.54
N ASN A 7 3.33 -3.20 -15.30
CA ASN A 7 4.45 -3.09 -16.24
C ASN A 7 5.73 -2.53 -15.60
N LYS A 8 6.73 -3.43 -15.61
CA LYS A 8 8.16 -3.24 -15.91
C LYS A 8 9.07 -2.55 -14.88
N GLU A 9 10.01 -3.38 -14.41
CA GLU A 9 11.28 -3.07 -13.73
C GLU A 9 11.21 -2.36 -12.38
N SER A 10 10.80 -3.13 -11.37
CA SER A 10 11.53 -3.14 -10.10
C SER A 10 11.14 -4.39 -9.32
N ARG A 11 12.14 -5.17 -8.89
CA ARG A 11 11.96 -6.52 -8.34
C ARG A 11 11.32 -6.55 -6.93
N GLY A 12 10.64 -5.49 -6.49
CA GLY A 12 10.16 -5.34 -5.12
C GLY A 12 8.76 -4.73 -4.98
N ILE A 13 8.04 -5.16 -3.94
CA ILE A 13 6.78 -4.55 -3.49
C ILE A 13 7.12 -3.53 -2.40
N SER A 14 6.64 -2.29 -2.53
CA SER A 14 6.81 -1.28 -1.48
C SER A 14 5.85 -1.59 -0.33
N ARG A 15 6.40 -2.18 0.76
CA ARG A 15 5.66 -2.51 1.98
C ARG A 15 6.14 -1.64 3.14
N TYR A 16 5.19 -1.07 3.86
CA TYR A 16 5.42 -0.28 5.06
C TYR A 16 4.91 -1.01 6.29
N ILE A 17 5.66 -0.94 7.37
CA ILE A 17 5.23 -1.42 8.68
C ILE A 17 4.64 -0.23 9.43
N THR A 18 3.41 -0.38 9.91
CA THR A 18 2.73 0.64 10.71
C THR A 18 2.00 -0.03 11.86
N GLN A 19 1.85 0.70 12.97
CA GLN A 19 1.03 0.26 14.08
C GLN A 19 -0.38 0.83 13.92
N LYS A 20 -1.41 0.02 14.20
CA LYS A 20 -2.79 0.48 14.26
C LYS A 20 -3.45 0.02 15.54
N ASN A 21 -4.28 0.88 16.12
CA ASN A 21 -5.16 0.49 17.22
C ASN A 21 -6.46 -0.10 16.65
N ARG A 22 -6.60 -1.43 16.74
CA ARG A 22 -7.79 -2.18 16.31
C ARG A 22 -9.08 -1.71 17.00
N HIS A 23 -9.00 -1.29 18.26
CA HIS A 23 -10.18 -0.91 19.05
C HIS A 23 -10.80 0.38 18.49
N ASN A 24 -9.96 1.38 18.21
CA ASN A 24 -10.40 2.67 17.72
C ASN A 24 -10.62 2.68 16.20
N THR A 25 -9.91 1.84 15.46
CA THR A 25 -10.00 1.77 13.98
C THR A 25 -10.16 0.33 13.52
N PRO A 26 -11.39 -0.21 13.55
CA PRO A 26 -11.67 -1.59 13.15
C PRO A 26 -11.58 -1.80 11.62
N SER A 27 -11.75 -0.75 10.83
CA SER A 27 -11.69 -0.82 9.36
C SER A 27 -10.27 -1.08 8.82
N ARG A 28 -10.17 -1.65 7.61
CA ARG A 28 -8.88 -1.81 6.92
C ARG A 28 -8.24 -0.45 6.66
N LEU A 29 -6.97 -0.31 7.03
CA LEU A 29 -6.24 0.93 6.83
C LEU A 29 -5.90 1.13 5.35
N LYS A 30 -6.22 2.31 4.81
CA LYS A 30 -5.86 2.75 3.45
C LYS A 30 -5.12 4.09 3.57
N LEU A 31 -3.85 4.12 3.17
CA LEU A 31 -3.02 5.33 3.29
C LEU A 31 -2.34 5.64 1.97
N ARG A 32 -2.33 6.92 1.59
CA ARG A 32 -1.48 7.39 0.48
C ARG A 32 -0.03 7.40 0.95
N LYS A 33 0.81 6.59 0.32
CA LYS A 33 2.25 6.50 0.59
C LYS A 33 3.01 6.60 -0.72
N PHE A 34 4.22 7.14 -0.64
CA PHE A 34 5.12 7.18 -1.77
C PHE A 34 5.50 5.75 -2.17
N CYS A 35 5.49 5.43 -3.45
CA CYS A 35 6.02 4.18 -3.97
C CYS A 35 7.36 4.48 -4.66
N PRO A 36 8.51 4.01 -4.14
CA PRO A 36 9.82 4.26 -4.75
C PRO A 36 9.94 3.64 -6.15
N PHE A 37 9.20 2.56 -6.40
CA PHE A 37 9.18 1.86 -7.68
C PHE A 37 8.37 2.59 -8.76
N CYS A 38 7.37 3.37 -8.35
CA CYS A 38 6.53 4.11 -9.27
C CYS A 38 6.81 5.62 -9.29
N CYS A 39 7.74 6.08 -8.44
CA CYS A 39 8.05 7.49 -8.19
C CYS A 39 6.81 8.38 -7.97
N LYS A 40 5.73 7.80 -7.44
CA LYS A 40 4.44 8.48 -7.23
C LYS A 40 3.78 8.01 -5.94
N HIS A 41 2.88 8.85 -5.41
CA HIS A 41 2.06 8.49 -4.27
C HIS A 41 0.94 7.56 -4.71
N THR A 42 0.89 6.37 -4.12
CA THR A 42 -0.14 5.36 -4.36
C THR A 42 -0.90 5.05 -3.08
N ILE A 43 -2.11 4.50 -3.21
CA ILE A 43 -2.88 4.05 -2.05
C ILE A 43 -2.37 2.67 -1.64
N GLN A 44 -1.74 2.61 -0.48
CA GLN A 44 -1.34 1.36 0.17
C GLN A 44 -2.49 0.87 1.05
N VAL A 45 -2.75 -0.43 0.98
CA VAL A 45 -3.80 -1.10 1.77
C VAL A 45 -3.17 -2.03 2.78
N GLU A 46 -3.79 -2.13 3.95
CA GLU A 46 -3.37 -3.07 4.99
C GLU A 46 -3.47 -4.52 4.49
N ILE A 47 -2.35 -5.25 4.59
CA ILE A 47 -2.26 -6.68 4.31
C ILE A 47 -2.41 -7.42 5.64
N LYS A 48 -3.37 -8.35 5.71
CA LYS A 48 -3.47 -9.27 6.84
C LYS A 48 -2.29 -10.23 6.78
N LYS A 49 -1.61 -10.45 7.90
CA LYS A 49 -0.68 -11.57 8.05
C LYS A 49 -1.46 -12.88 8.04
#